data_AF-A0A958C6A7-F1
#
_entry.id   AF-A0A958C6A7-F1
#
_cell.length_a   1.000
_cell.length_b   1.000
_cell.length_c   1.000
_cell.angle_alpha   90.00
_cell.angle_beta   90.00
_cell.angle_gamma   90.00
#
_symmetry.space_group_name_H-M   'P 1'
#
loop_
_entity.id
_entity.type
_entity.pdbx_description
1 polymer ?
#
loop_
_entity_poly.entity_id
_entity_poly.type
_entity_poly.pdbx_seq_one_letter_code
_entity_poly.pdbx_strand_id
1 'polypeptide(L)'
;MQTAIQFLNEQDAAALEPAPAYDGPMVDRFGRSINYLRISLTDACNLRCVYCMPEHMTFRPRDELLHGHEILAIVRASAELGTTKIRLTGGEPTIRPGIVEM
;
A
#
# COMPACT_ATOMS: atom_id res chain seq x y z
N MET A 1 20.60 10.18 -13.85
CA MET A 1 20.32 8.72 -13.86
C MET A 1 18.89 8.57 -13.38
N GLN A 2 17.98 8.45 -14.34
CA GLN A 2 16.56 8.77 -14.20
C GLN A 2 15.81 7.44 -14.06
N THR A 3 15.45 7.04 -12.84
CA THR A 3 14.52 5.93 -12.64
C THR A 3 13.14 6.53 -12.49
N ALA A 4 12.50 6.83 -13.62
CA ALA A 4 11.10 7.18 -13.67
C ALA A 4 10.31 5.93 -13.27
N ILE A 5 9.74 5.94 -12.06
CA ILE A 5 8.60 5.08 -11.76
C ILE A 5 7.47 5.63 -12.64
N GLN A 6 7.19 4.96 -13.76
CA GLN A 6 6.01 5.24 -14.57
C GLN A 6 4.80 4.94 -13.67
N PHE A 7 4.18 6.01 -13.16
CA PHE A 7 2.79 5.95 -12.71
C PHE A 7 1.97 5.46 -13.92
N LEU A 8 1.13 4.46 -13.72
CA LEU A 8 0.17 4.04 -14.74
C LEU A 8 -0.71 5.27 -15.05
N ASN A 9 -0.67 5.75 -16.28
CA ASN A 9 -1.47 6.90 -16.69
C ASN A 9 -2.94 6.46 -16.80
N GLU A 10 -3.90 7.39 -16.72
CA GLU A 10 -5.32 7.08 -17.01
C GLU A 10 -5.52 6.45 -18.40
N GLN A 11 -4.59 6.72 -19.33
CA GLN A 11 -4.56 6.15 -20.67
C GLN A 11 -4.07 4.68 -20.72
N ASP A 12 -3.27 4.24 -19.74
CA ASP A 12 -2.81 2.84 -19.63
C ASP A 12 -3.87 1.95 -18.96
N ALA A 13 -4.69 2.52 -18.06
CA ALA A 13 -5.80 1.81 -17.41
C ALA A 13 -6.87 1.38 -18.42
N ALA A 14 -7.12 2.17 -19.47
CA ALA A 14 -8.09 1.88 -20.52
C ALA A 14 -7.67 0.73 -21.46
N ALA A 15 -6.39 0.36 -21.47
CA ALA A 15 -5.85 -0.73 -22.28
C ALA A 15 -5.78 -2.08 -21.54
N LEU A 16 -6.07 -2.08 -20.24
CA LEU A 16 -6.17 -3.30 -19.45
C LEU A 16 -7.57 -3.87 -19.64
N GLU A 17 -7.67 -4.99 -20.36
CA GLU A 17 -8.87 -5.82 -20.36
C GLU A 17 -9.30 -6.07 -18.90
N PRO A 18 -10.60 -5.96 -18.57
CA PRO A 18 -11.07 -6.20 -17.23
C PRO A 18 -10.61 -7.58 -16.78
N ALA A 19 -9.92 -7.65 -15.64
CA ALA A 19 -9.52 -8.91 -15.06
C ALA A 19 -10.78 -9.80 -14.94
N PRO A 20 -10.68 -11.10 -15.28
CA PRO A 20 -11.82 -11.99 -15.18
C PRO A 20 -12.38 -11.94 -13.76
N ALA A 21 -13.71 -11.96 -13.63
CA ALA A 21 -14.37 -11.97 -12.34
C ALA A 21 -13.80 -13.13 -11.51
N TYR A 22 -13.15 -12.78 -10.40
CA TYR A 22 -12.49 -13.74 -9.55
C TYR A 22 -13.52 -14.36 -8.62
N ASP A 23 -13.90 -15.61 -8.87
CA ASP A 23 -14.93 -16.35 -8.15
C ASP A 23 -14.38 -17.26 -7.04
N GLY A 24 -13.04 -17.32 -6.89
CA GLY A 24 -12.32 -18.14 -5.92
C GLY A 24 -11.62 -17.35 -4.81
N PRO A 25 -10.95 -18.03 -3.86
CA PRO A 25 -10.09 -17.39 -2.86
C PRO A 25 -8.71 -17.07 -3.45
N MET A 26 -8.19 -15.85 -3.23
CA MET A 26 -6.90 -15.43 -3.82
C MET A 26 -5.79 -16.32 -3.28
N VAL A 27 -5.19 -17.15 -4.14
CA VAL A 27 -4.23 -18.18 -3.73
C VAL A 27 -2.93 -18.03 -4.50
N ASP A 28 -1.81 -18.10 -3.78
CA ASP A 28 -0.49 -18.08 -4.39
C ASP A 28 -0.04 -19.46 -4.90
N ARG A 29 1.14 -19.51 -5.52
CA ARG A 29 1.71 -20.76 -6.07
C ARG A 29 2.02 -21.84 -5.03
N PHE A 30 1.99 -21.51 -3.74
CA PHE A 30 2.21 -22.43 -2.63
C PHE A 30 0.90 -22.85 -1.95
N GLY A 31 -0.26 -22.47 -2.50
CA GLY A 31 -1.57 -22.83 -1.94
C GLY A 31 -1.98 -21.98 -0.74
N ARG A 32 -1.33 -20.84 -0.49
CA ARG A 32 -1.69 -19.96 0.63
C ARG A 32 -2.76 -18.97 0.22
N SER A 33 -3.79 -18.80 1.05
CA SER A 33 -4.81 -17.78 0.84
C SER A 33 -4.28 -16.39 1.20
N ILE A 34 -4.38 -15.46 0.26
CA ILE A 34 -4.09 -14.04 0.40
C ILE A 34 -5.38 -13.34 0.83
N ASN A 35 -5.54 -13.14 2.13
CA ASN A 35 -6.71 -12.48 2.71
C ASN A 35 -6.35 -11.28 3.61
N TYR A 36 -5.07 -10.89 3.61
CA TYR A 36 -4.49 -9.93 4.54
C TYR A 36 -3.63 -8.90 3.81
N LEU A 37 -4.03 -7.63 3.91
CA LEU A 37 -3.32 -6.49 3.34
C LEU A 37 -2.65 -5.68 4.45
N ARG A 38 -1.33 -5.55 4.37
CA ARG A 38 -0.53 -4.66 5.24
C ARG A 38 -0.13 -3.42 4.46
N ILE A 39 -0.58 -2.26 4.93
CA ILE A 39 -0.31 -0.98 4.28
C ILE A 39 0.72 -0.23 5.11
N SER A 40 1.85 0.13 4.52
CA SER A 40 2.86 0.99 5.15
C SER A 40 2.59 2.42 4.74
N LEU A 41 2.08 3.22 5.67
CA LEU A 41 1.53 4.56 5.39
C LEU A 41 2.59 5.66 5.36
N THR A 42 3.67 5.47 6.10
CA THR A 42 4.76 6.42 6.30
C THR A 42 5.99 5.66 6.77
N ASP A 43 7.18 6.14 6.48
CA ASP A 43 8.43 5.63 7.05
C ASP A 43 8.88 6.42 8.29
N ALA A 44 8.23 7.54 8.60
CA ALA A 44 8.48 8.33 9.79
C ALA A 44 7.90 7.68 11.06
N CYS A 45 8.60 7.86 12.18
CA CYS A 45 8.15 7.41 13.49
C CYS A 45 8.70 8.33 14.60
N ASN A 46 7.96 8.44 15.70
CA ASN A 46 8.27 9.27 16.87
C ASN A 46 9.21 8.59 17.87
N LEU A 47 9.57 7.33 17.66
CA LEU A 47 10.56 6.59 18.47
C LEU A 47 11.87 6.39 17.69
N ARG A 48 12.91 5.85 18.32
CA ARG A 48 14.18 5.44 17.69
C ARG A 48 14.64 4.10 18.27
N CYS A 49 13.83 3.07 18.05
CA CYS A 49 14.08 1.75 18.62
C CYS A 49 15.30 1.09 17.98
N VAL A 50 16.26 0.65 18.81
CA VAL A 50 17.54 0.04 18.39
C VAL A 50 17.39 -1.10 17.36
N TYR A 51 16.32 -1.90 17.47
CA TYR A 51 16.07 -3.04 16.60
C TYR A 51 15.22 -2.74 15.36
N CYS A 52 14.69 -1.52 15.23
CA CYS A 52 13.69 -1.19 14.20
C CYS A 52 14.11 0.01 13.35
N MET A 53 14.54 1.10 13.98
CA MET A 53 14.83 2.35 13.27
C MET A 53 16.27 2.78 13.52
N PRO A 54 17.12 2.77 12.48
CA PRO A 54 18.49 3.25 12.57
C PRO A 54 18.57 4.71 13.02
N GLU A 55 19.68 5.07 13.65
CA GLU A 55 19.94 6.43 14.13
C GLU A 55 19.95 7.46 12.98
N HIS A 56 20.52 7.08 11.85
CA HIS A 56 20.57 7.90 10.64
C HIS A 56 19.66 7.28 9.57
N MET A 57 18.53 7.93 9.33
CA MET A 57 17.55 7.53 8.32
C MET A 57 17.25 8.70 7.39
N THR A 58 17.08 8.41 6.10
CA THR A 58 16.54 9.36 5.12
C THR A 58 15.08 8.99 4.88
N PHE A 59 14.17 9.90 5.24
CA PHE A 59 12.74 9.72 5.01
C PHE A 59 12.37 10.03 3.57
N ARG A 60 11.37 9.33 3.06
CA ARG A 60 10.79 9.56 1.75
C ARG A 60 10.14 10.95 1.71
N PRO A 61 10.33 11.72 0.63
CA PRO A 61 9.53 12.90 0.33
C PRO A 61 8.03 12.56 0.34
N ARG A 62 7.20 13.52 0.75
CA ARG A 62 5.75 13.30 0.91
C ARG A 62 5.06 12.92 -0.39
N ASP A 63 5.54 13.45 -1.50
CA ASP A 63 5.08 13.21 -2.87
C ASP A 63 5.43 11.82 -3.41
N GLU A 64 6.38 11.12 -2.80
CA GLU A 64 6.67 9.70 -3.09
C GLU A 64 5.75 8.73 -2.32
N LEU A 65 4.96 9.21 -1.35
CA LEU A 65 4.03 8.40 -0.58
C LEU A 65 2.63 8.39 -1.22
N LEU A 66 1.94 7.25 -1.10
CA LEU A 66 0.56 7.15 -1.57
C LEU A 66 -0.38 8.11 -0.83
N HIS A 67 -1.19 8.81 -1.60
CA HIS A 67 -2.29 9.64 -1.11
C HIS A 67 -3.43 8.75 -0.60
N GLY A 68 -4.31 9.33 0.22
CA GLY A 68 -5.45 8.59 0.79
C GLY A 68 -6.34 7.93 -0.26
N HIS A 69 -6.64 8.64 -1.35
CA HIS A 69 -7.48 8.10 -2.43
C HIS A 69 -6.83 6.92 -3.17
N GLU A 70 -5.51 6.93 -3.37
CA GLU A 70 -4.76 5.81 -3.98
C GLU A 70 -4.80 4.58 -3.07
N ILE A 71 -4.61 4.79 -1.76
CA ILE A 71 -4.72 3.72 -0.75
C ILE A 71 -6.14 3.12 -0.77
N LEU A 72 -7.18 3.96 -0.79
CA LEU A 72 -8.57 3.50 -0.87
C LEU A 72 -8.85 2.71 -2.15
N ALA A 73 -8.31 3.13 -3.30
CA ALA A 73 -8.45 2.41 -4.55
C ALA A 73 -7.86 0.99 -4.45
N ILE A 74 -6.65 0.86 -3.88
CA ILE A 74 -6.00 -0.44 -3.65
C ILE A 74 -6.80 -1.31 -2.67
N VAL A 75 -7.31 -0.71 -1.59
CA VAL A 75 -8.11 -1.43 -0.59
C VAL A 75 -9.38 -2.00 -1.21
N ARG A 76 -10.09 -1.22 -2.02
CA ARG A 76 -11.31 -1.67 -2.71
C ARG A 76 -11.01 -2.83 -3.66
N ALA A 77 -10.01 -2.66 -4.52
CA ALA A 77 -9.59 -3.73 -5.43
C ALA A 77 -9.16 -5.00 -4.68
N SER A 78 -8.45 -4.85 -3.55
CA SER A 78 -8.02 -5.99 -2.72
C SER A 78 -9.20 -6.70 -2.04
N ALA A 79 -10.23 -5.96 -1.64
CA ALA A 79 -11.44 -6.52 -1.04
C ALA A 79 -12.26 -7.32 -2.06
N GLU A 80 -12.35 -6.84 -3.31
CA GLU A 80 -12.96 -7.58 -4.43
C GLU A 80 -12.25 -8.90 -4.72
N LEU A 81 -10.94 -8.97 -4.44
CA LEU A 81 -10.13 -10.18 -4.57
C LEU A 81 -10.19 -11.10 -3.33
N GLY A 82 -10.96 -10.75 -2.29
CA GLY A 82 -11.17 -11.57 -1.10
C GLY A 82 -10.30 -11.22 0.11
N THR A 83 -9.65 -10.05 0.13
CA THR A 83 -8.99 -9.54 1.33
C THR A 83 -10.03 -9.16 2.39
N THR A 84 -9.91 -9.72 3.59
CA THR A 84 -10.85 -9.45 4.70
C THR A 84 -10.18 -8.73 5.88
N LYS A 85 -8.84 -8.69 5.91
CA LYS A 85 -8.10 -8.08 7.00
C LYS A 85 -7.13 -7.03 6.48
N ILE A 86 -7.21 -5.83 7.04
CA ILE A 86 -6.31 -4.71 6.73
C ILE A 86 -5.55 -4.33 7.99
N ARG A 87 -4.23 -4.15 7.87
CA ARG A 87 -3.41 -3.57 8.94
C ARG A 87 -2.66 -2.37 8.43
N LEU A 88 -2.93 -1.24 9.07
CA LEU A 88 -2.18 0.00 8.87
C LEU A 88 -0.89 -0.08 9.69
N THR A 89 0.23 0.19 9.03
CA THR A 89 1.58 0.16 9.58
C THR A 89 2.40 1.30 8.97
N GLY A 90 3.70 1.29 9.21
CA GLY A 90 4.65 2.27 8.71
C GLY A 90 5.88 2.26 9.60
N GLY A 91 6.42 3.45 9.85
CA GLY A 91 6.95 3.77 11.17
C GLY A 91 5.81 3.81 12.18
N GLU A 92 5.35 5.00 12.58
CA GLU A 92 4.21 5.16 13.49
C GLU A 92 2.99 5.67 12.70
N PRO A 93 1.97 4.83 12.44
CA PRO A 93 0.82 5.20 11.62
C PRO A 93 0.12 6.49 12.06
N THR A 94 0.03 6.73 13.37
CA THR A 94 -0.76 7.83 13.93
C THR A 94 -0.16 9.21 13.68
N ILE A 95 1.10 9.31 13.24
CA ILE A 95 1.71 10.60 12.90
C ILE A 95 1.39 11.05 11.46
N ARG A 96 0.85 10.17 10.61
CA ARG A 96 0.51 10.53 9.23
C ARG A 96 -0.67 11.51 9.25
N PRO A 97 -0.54 12.71 8.65
CA PRO A 97 -1.66 13.64 8.56
C PRO A 97 -2.85 13.03 7.79
N GLY A 98 -4.07 13.29 8.28
CA GLY A 98 -5.29 12.84 7.62
C GLY A 98 -5.58 11.34 7.75
N ILE A 99 -5.09 10.67 8.81
CA ILE A 99 -5.27 9.22 9.00
C ILE A 99 -6.69 8.83 9.42
N VAL A 100 -7.43 9.74 10.05
CA VAL A 100 -8.82 9.50 10.51
C VAL A 100 -9.82 9.81 9.40
N GLU A 101 -9.50 10.80 8.56
CA GLU A 101 -10.34 11.31 7.47
C GLU A 101 -10.15 10.54 6.16
N MET A 102 -9.29 9.52 6.14
CA MET A 102 -8.95 8.74 4.94
C MET A 102 -10.11 7.89 4.45
#